data_AF-A0A0M9GQG7-F1
#
_entry.id   AF-A0A0M9GQG7-F1
#
_cell.length_a   1.000
_cell.length_b   1.000
_cell.length_c   1.000
_cell.angle_alpha   90.00
_cell.angle_beta   90.00
_cell.angle_gamma   90.00
#
_symmetry.space_group_name_H-M   'P 1'
#
loop_
_entity.id
_entity.type
_entity.pdbx_description
1 polymer ?
#
loop_
_entity_poly.entity_id
_entity_poly.type
_entity_poly.pdbx_seq_one_letter_code
_entity_poly.pdbx_strand_id
1 'polypeptide(L)'
;MGFRALATVIVALTLGACSSTDSSLGVDTSAQLSTPSVAIPTTDSGVQPTGIQANAAIGNVYFAPIVGAPVSKITALSKRLSTAAPLNSIKLQASTSNSIDHEIRGYFSAFSESGQTTVIHVWDVFTPQGQRVHRIQGQEKVSGTGTEPWSVVPTATMDQIADSVLRQYASWRSTS
;
A
#
# COMPACT_ATOMS: atom_id res chain seq x y z
N MET A 1 11.85 -21.89 -43.62
CA MET A 1 13.33 -21.94 -43.64
C MET A 1 13.87 -20.57 -43.30
N GLY A 2 14.61 -20.43 -42.19
CA GLY A 2 15.23 -19.17 -41.79
C GLY A 2 15.86 -19.28 -40.39
N PHE A 3 16.93 -20.07 -40.30
CA PHE A 3 17.71 -20.31 -39.09
C PHE A 3 18.80 -19.23 -38.97
N ARG A 4 18.97 -18.62 -37.78
CA ARG A 4 20.15 -17.85 -37.30
C ARG A 4 19.77 -17.07 -36.04
N ALA A 5 20.53 -16.97 -34.96
CA ALA A 5 21.70 -17.66 -34.46
C ALA A 5 21.75 -17.35 -32.95
N LEU A 6 22.12 -18.35 -32.13
CA LEU A 6 22.43 -18.18 -30.71
C LEU A 6 23.57 -17.18 -30.50
N ALA A 7 23.42 -16.28 -29.53
CA ALA A 7 24.54 -15.62 -28.88
C ALA A 7 24.21 -15.44 -27.39
N THR A 8 24.46 -16.50 -26.62
CA THR A 8 24.43 -16.52 -25.16
C THR A 8 25.68 -15.78 -24.66
N VAL A 9 25.50 -14.72 -23.87
CA VAL A 9 26.59 -14.08 -23.12
C VAL A 9 26.29 -14.19 -21.64
N ILE A 10 27.07 -15.04 -20.98
CA ILE A 10 27.16 -15.24 -19.53
C ILE A 10 28.13 -14.18 -19.00
N VAL A 11 27.72 -13.38 -18.00
CA VAL A 11 28.63 -12.52 -17.23
C VAL A 11 28.38 -12.72 -15.74
N ALA A 12 29.49 -12.78 -15.01
CA ALA A 12 29.71 -13.49 -13.76
C ALA A 12 29.17 -12.80 -12.49
N LEU A 13 28.91 -13.65 -11.49
CA LEU A 13 28.67 -13.30 -10.10
C LEU A 13 29.90 -12.64 -9.47
N THR A 14 29.69 -11.55 -8.73
CA THR A 14 30.63 -11.08 -7.70
C THR A 14 29.97 -11.16 -6.34
N LEU A 15 30.46 -12.08 -5.51
CA LEU A 15 30.22 -12.17 -4.08
C LEU A 15 30.93 -11.00 -3.38
N GLY A 16 30.18 -10.21 -2.59
CA GLY A 16 30.72 -9.33 -1.57
C GLY A 16 30.34 -9.87 -0.20
N ALA A 17 31.30 -10.44 0.51
CA ALA A 17 31.19 -10.87 1.90
C ALA A 17 31.73 -9.80 2.86
N CYS A 18 31.30 -9.91 4.11
CA CYS A 18 31.86 -9.36 5.35
C CYS A 18 31.40 -7.96 5.80
N SER A 19 30.64 -7.95 6.90
CA SER A 19 31.00 -7.12 8.05
C SER A 19 30.79 -7.92 9.34
N SER A 20 31.85 -7.95 10.14
CA SER A 20 32.07 -8.76 11.32
C SER A 20 31.30 -8.29 12.56
N THR A 21 31.14 -9.26 13.46
CA THR A 21 30.83 -9.20 14.89
C THR A 21 31.62 -8.12 15.65
N ASP A 22 31.02 -7.53 16.70
CA ASP A 22 31.65 -7.54 18.03
C ASP A 22 30.63 -7.44 19.17
N SER A 23 31.06 -7.95 20.33
CA SER A 23 30.28 -8.35 21.49
C SER A 23 30.35 -7.33 22.64
N SER A 24 29.52 -7.60 23.65
CA SER A 24 29.80 -7.42 25.08
C SER A 24 29.45 -6.08 25.73
N LEU A 25 29.36 -6.14 27.07
CA LEU A 25 28.74 -5.23 28.06
C LEU A 25 27.28 -5.62 28.35
N GLY A 26 26.98 -6.61 29.19
CA GLY A 26 27.70 -7.03 30.39
C GLY A 26 27.33 -6.14 31.58
N VAL A 27 26.13 -6.34 32.15
CA VAL A 27 25.83 -5.95 33.54
C VAL A 27 25.16 -7.14 34.21
N ASP A 28 26.01 -7.94 34.85
CA ASP A 28 25.62 -8.81 35.93
C ASP A 28 25.18 -7.91 37.10
N THR A 29 23.95 -8.06 37.54
CA THR A 29 23.55 -7.59 38.87
C THR A 29 22.84 -8.74 39.55
N SER A 30 23.66 -9.53 40.21
CA SER A 30 23.26 -10.48 41.23
C SER A 30 22.52 -9.77 42.37
N ALA A 31 21.26 -10.15 42.61
CA ALA A 31 20.60 -9.98 43.90
C ALA A 31 19.70 -11.19 44.16
N GLN A 32 20.32 -12.25 44.67
CA GLN A 32 19.66 -13.41 45.26
C GLN A 32 19.09 -13.03 46.62
N LEU A 33 17.77 -13.10 46.77
CA LEU A 33 17.10 -13.17 48.06
C LEU A 33 16.02 -14.25 48.00
N SER A 34 16.24 -15.28 48.81
CA SER A 34 15.43 -16.48 48.97
C SER A 34 14.10 -16.16 49.68
N THR A 35 12.99 -16.67 49.17
CA THR A 35 11.76 -16.87 49.96
C THR A 35 11.09 -18.20 49.58
N PRO A 36 10.45 -18.89 50.54
CA PRO A 36 9.98 -20.26 50.38
C PRO A 36 8.78 -20.39 49.44
N SER A 37 8.83 -21.43 48.60
CA SER A 37 7.74 -21.89 47.74
C SER A 37 6.60 -22.46 48.57
N VAL A 38 5.43 -21.82 48.50
CA VAL A 38 4.14 -22.43 48.86
C VAL A 38 3.40 -22.67 47.54
N ALA A 39 3.40 -23.91 47.08
CA ALA A 39 2.60 -24.34 45.94
C ALA A 39 1.14 -24.46 46.37
N ILE A 40 0.28 -23.60 45.83
CA ILE A 40 -1.18 -23.72 45.96
C ILE A 40 -1.68 -24.28 44.62
N PRO A 41 -2.38 -25.42 44.59
CA PRO A 41 -3.01 -25.91 43.37
C PRO A 41 -4.33 -25.16 43.18
N THR A 42 -4.31 -24.12 42.36
CA THR A 42 -5.53 -23.56 41.77
C THR A 42 -5.56 -23.93 40.31
N THR A 43 -6.42 -24.89 39.97
CA THR A 43 -6.92 -25.15 38.63
C THR A 43 -7.65 -23.90 38.16
N ASP A 44 -6.92 -22.97 37.55
CA ASP A 44 -7.49 -21.86 36.81
C ASP A 44 -7.49 -22.24 35.34
N SER A 45 -8.70 -22.47 34.83
CA SER A 45 -8.97 -22.60 33.40
C SER A 45 -8.74 -21.24 32.75
N GLY A 46 -7.48 -20.92 32.48
CA GLY A 46 -7.08 -19.81 31.63
C GLY A 46 -7.50 -20.10 30.20
N VAL A 47 -8.76 -19.81 29.87
CA VAL A 47 -9.18 -19.60 28.50
C VAL A 47 -8.41 -18.39 28.00
N GLN A 48 -7.26 -18.63 27.39
CA GLN A 48 -6.56 -17.64 26.59
C GLN A 48 -7.62 -17.04 25.64
N PRO A 49 -7.90 -15.73 25.69
CA PRO A 49 -8.72 -15.14 24.66
C PRO A 49 -7.97 -15.36 23.35
N THR A 50 -8.49 -16.28 22.54
CA THR A 50 -8.17 -16.39 21.12
C THR A 50 -8.33 -14.98 20.58
N GLY A 51 -7.20 -14.30 20.38
CA GLY A 51 -7.17 -12.95 19.88
C GLY A 51 -8.07 -12.90 18.66
N ILE A 52 -9.01 -11.96 18.67
CA ILE A 52 -9.87 -11.64 17.53
C ILE A 52 -8.94 -11.61 16.32
N GLN A 53 -9.10 -12.57 15.40
CA GLN A 53 -8.34 -12.59 14.16
C GLN A 53 -8.56 -11.23 13.52
N ALA A 54 -7.52 -10.39 13.54
CA ALA A 54 -7.50 -9.17 12.75
C ALA A 54 -7.86 -9.61 11.33
N ASN A 55 -8.93 -9.06 10.77
CA ASN A 55 -9.32 -9.35 9.41
C ASN A 55 -8.06 -9.27 8.55
N ALA A 56 -7.65 -10.40 7.96
CA ALA A 56 -6.34 -10.48 7.33
C ALA A 56 -6.26 -9.38 6.28
N ALA A 57 -5.27 -8.50 6.42
CA ALA A 57 -5.15 -7.38 5.49
C ALA A 57 -5.02 -7.94 4.08
N ILE A 58 -5.88 -7.47 3.17
CA ILE A 58 -5.88 -7.95 1.79
C ILE A 58 -4.66 -7.44 1.02
N GLY A 59 -3.94 -6.46 1.55
CA GLY A 59 -2.59 -6.10 1.12
C GLY A 59 -2.00 -4.92 1.89
N ASN A 60 -0.67 -4.87 1.93
CA ASN A 60 0.12 -3.73 2.38
C ASN A 60 0.49 -2.87 1.16
N VAL A 61 0.00 -1.64 1.11
CA VAL A 61 0.04 -0.79 -0.07
C VAL A 61 0.76 0.51 0.22
N TYR A 62 1.62 0.92 -0.71
CA TYR A 62 2.14 2.28 -0.77
C TYR A 62 1.52 3.01 -1.97
N PHE A 63 0.93 4.18 -1.74
CA PHE A 63 0.50 5.08 -2.80
C PHE A 63 1.62 6.05 -3.13
N ALA A 64 2.16 5.94 -4.34
CA ALA A 64 3.16 6.86 -4.86
C ALA A 64 2.56 8.26 -5.10
N PRO A 65 3.40 9.31 -5.23
CA PRO A 65 2.93 10.63 -5.59
C PRO A 65 2.09 10.61 -6.88
N ILE A 66 0.95 11.31 -6.83
CA ILE A 66 -0.04 11.34 -7.90
C ILE A 66 0.33 12.42 -8.91
N VAL A 67 0.11 12.13 -10.20
CA VAL A 67 0.45 13.02 -11.31
C VAL A 67 -0.81 13.51 -12.03
N GLY A 68 -0.80 14.75 -12.51
CA GLY A 68 -1.81 15.29 -13.44
C GLY A 68 -3.04 15.96 -12.80
N ALA A 69 -3.10 16.04 -11.47
CA ALA A 69 -4.11 16.81 -10.74
C ALA A 69 -3.45 17.92 -9.91
N PRO A 70 -4.15 19.05 -9.64
CA PRO A 70 -3.66 20.08 -8.73
C PRO A 70 -3.46 19.55 -7.32
N VAL A 71 -2.48 20.11 -6.59
CA VAL A 71 -2.15 19.70 -5.21
C VAL A 71 -3.37 19.74 -4.29
N SER A 72 -4.25 20.73 -4.43
CA SER A 72 -5.48 20.82 -3.62
C SER A 72 -6.41 19.62 -3.79
N LYS A 73 -6.51 19.07 -5.01
CA LYS A 73 -7.33 17.88 -5.31
C LYS A 73 -6.63 16.60 -4.84
N ILE A 74 -5.31 16.54 -5.00
CA ILE A 74 -4.49 15.43 -4.49
C ILE A 74 -4.57 15.36 -2.96
N THR A 75 -4.49 16.47 -2.25
CA THR A 75 -4.60 16.50 -0.78
C THR A 75 -5.92 15.92 -0.29
N ALA A 76 -7.04 16.27 -0.94
CA ALA A 76 -8.34 15.67 -0.66
C ALA A 76 -8.34 14.15 -0.89
N LEU A 77 -7.90 13.73 -2.07
CA LEU A 77 -7.81 12.32 -2.46
C LEU A 77 -6.96 11.51 -1.47
N SER A 78 -5.77 11.99 -1.12
CA SER A 78 -4.86 11.35 -0.18
C SER A 78 -5.45 11.25 1.23
N LYS A 79 -6.14 12.30 1.69
CA LYS A 79 -6.86 12.26 2.98
C LYS A 79 -7.94 11.17 2.96
N ARG A 80 -8.68 11.04 1.86
CA ARG A 80 -9.69 10.00 1.72
C ARG A 80 -9.07 8.61 1.67
N LEU A 81 -8.02 8.40 0.88
CA LEU A 81 -7.30 7.12 0.82
C LEU A 81 -6.84 6.67 2.21
N SER A 82 -6.27 7.58 3.01
CA SER A 82 -5.82 7.29 4.37
C SER A 82 -6.93 6.86 5.32
N THR A 83 -8.14 7.40 5.16
CA THR A 83 -9.28 7.06 6.03
C THR A 83 -10.07 5.84 5.53
N ALA A 84 -10.14 5.64 4.21
CA ALA A 84 -10.93 4.57 3.60
C ALA A 84 -10.16 3.27 3.41
N ALA A 85 -8.83 3.28 3.29
CA ALA A 85 -8.05 2.07 3.05
C ALA A 85 -8.22 1.02 4.16
N PRO A 86 -8.15 1.37 5.47
CA PRO A 86 -8.37 0.38 6.53
C PRO A 86 -9.78 -0.22 6.53
N LEU A 87 -10.79 0.56 6.13
CA LEU A 87 -12.17 0.08 5.98
C LEU A 87 -12.32 -0.96 4.86
N ASN A 88 -11.41 -0.92 3.88
CA ASN A 88 -11.29 -1.92 2.82
C ASN A 88 -10.24 -3.00 3.16
N SER A 89 -9.83 -3.14 4.43
CA SER A 89 -8.80 -4.08 4.89
C SER A 89 -7.43 -3.92 4.21
N ILE A 90 -7.13 -2.71 3.71
CA ILE A 90 -5.85 -2.35 3.09
C ILE A 90 -5.01 -1.61 4.13
N LYS A 91 -3.78 -2.06 4.35
CA LYS A 91 -2.82 -1.38 5.23
C LYS A 91 -1.96 -0.43 4.41
N LEU A 92 -1.97 0.85 4.76
CA LEU A 92 -1.09 1.82 4.11
C LEU A 92 0.31 1.78 4.72
N GLN A 93 1.31 1.78 3.85
CA GLN A 93 2.72 1.75 4.20
C GLN A 93 3.40 3.06 3.78
N ALA A 94 4.45 3.42 4.50
CA ALA A 94 5.39 4.44 4.04
C ALA A 94 6.25 3.90 2.90
N SER A 95 6.76 4.78 2.03
CA SER A 95 7.60 4.40 0.88
C SER A 95 8.89 3.65 1.27
N THR A 96 9.35 3.82 2.50
CA THR A 96 10.57 3.19 3.04
C THR A 96 10.31 1.85 3.72
N SER A 97 9.06 1.38 3.75
CA SER A 97 8.70 0.12 4.40
C SER A 97 9.16 -1.08 3.56
N ASN A 98 9.76 -2.07 4.23
CA ASN A 98 10.14 -3.34 3.61
C ASN A 98 8.98 -4.34 3.49
N SER A 99 7.79 -3.95 3.94
CA SER A 99 6.58 -4.79 3.95
C SER A 99 5.53 -4.29 2.97
N ILE A 100 5.93 -3.57 1.91
CA ILE A 100 5.01 -3.18 0.83
C ILE A 100 4.78 -4.41 -0.05
N ASP A 101 3.52 -4.82 -0.19
CA ASP A 101 3.13 -5.85 -1.16
C ASP A 101 2.97 -5.23 -2.55
N HIS A 102 2.39 -4.03 -2.63
CA HIS A 102 2.21 -3.31 -3.88
C HIS A 102 2.45 -1.80 -3.76
N GLU A 103 3.15 -1.25 -4.75
CA GLU A 103 3.20 0.18 -5.02
C GLU A 103 2.13 0.55 -6.05
N ILE A 104 1.32 1.56 -5.75
CA ILE A 104 0.25 2.03 -6.63
C ILE A 104 0.57 3.45 -7.11
N ARG A 105 0.61 3.65 -8.44
CA ARG A 105 0.89 4.93 -9.08
C ARG A 105 -0.35 5.48 -9.77
N GLY A 106 -0.75 6.70 -9.41
CA GLY A 106 -1.95 7.35 -9.94
C GLY A 106 -1.66 8.45 -10.96
N TYR A 107 -2.40 8.42 -12.07
CA TYR A 107 -2.33 9.39 -13.16
C TYR A 107 -3.73 9.93 -13.44
N PHE A 108 -3.84 11.26 -13.49
CA PHE A 108 -5.11 11.96 -13.66
C PHE A 108 -5.07 12.90 -14.86
N SER A 109 -6.22 13.09 -15.47
CA SER A 109 -6.49 14.19 -16.39
C SER A 109 -7.91 14.69 -16.19
N ALA A 110 -8.16 15.94 -16.53
CA ALA A 110 -9.50 16.51 -16.55
C ALA A 110 -9.68 17.32 -17.83
N PHE A 111 -10.84 17.20 -18.45
CA PHE A 111 -11.20 17.99 -19.62
C PHE A 111 -12.69 18.35 -19.56
N SER A 112 -13.04 19.45 -20.21
CA SER A 112 -14.40 19.98 -20.24
C SER A 112 -14.96 19.92 -21.65
N GLU A 113 -16.15 19.36 -21.81
CA GLU A 113 -16.84 19.25 -23.10
C GLU A 113 -18.35 19.25 -22.88
N SER A 114 -19.11 19.90 -23.77
CA SER A 114 -20.57 19.85 -23.78
C SER A 114 -21.24 20.16 -22.43
N GLY A 115 -20.71 21.16 -21.69
CA GLY A 115 -21.26 21.57 -20.41
C GLY A 115 -20.88 20.66 -19.22
N GLN A 116 -20.03 19.66 -19.42
CA GLN A 116 -19.58 18.73 -18.39
C GLN A 116 -18.04 18.72 -18.30
N THR A 117 -17.51 18.46 -17.11
CA THR A 117 -16.10 18.14 -16.90
C THR A 117 -15.96 16.66 -16.59
N THR A 118 -15.07 15.98 -17.30
CA THR A 118 -14.71 14.57 -17.06
C THR A 118 -13.32 14.50 -16.44
N VAL A 119 -13.21 13.82 -15.30
CA VAL A 119 -11.94 13.46 -14.67
C VAL A 119 -11.65 12.01 -15.02
N ILE A 120 -10.56 11.75 -15.74
CA ILE A 120 -10.07 10.39 -16.01
C ILE A 120 -8.96 10.07 -15.02
N HIS A 121 -8.97 8.86 -14.48
CA HIS A 121 -7.91 8.37 -13.60
C HIS A 121 -7.47 6.96 -13.98
N VAL A 122 -6.15 6.75 -13.99
CA VAL A 122 -5.51 5.44 -14.21
C VAL A 122 -4.56 5.18 -13.06
N TRP A 123 -4.59 3.96 -12.55
CA TRP A 123 -3.78 3.51 -11.44
C TRP A 123 -3.09 2.21 -11.80
N ASP A 124 -1.76 2.24 -11.79
CA ASP A 124 -0.94 1.07 -12.06
C ASP A 124 -0.47 0.46 -10.73
N VAL A 125 -0.62 -0.86 -10.60
CA VAL A 125 -0.22 -1.63 -9.42
C VAL A 125 1.04 -2.40 -9.75
N PHE A 126 2.11 -2.16 -8.98
CA PHE A 126 3.42 -2.78 -9.14
C PHE A 126 3.79 -3.65 -7.95
N THR A 127 4.48 -4.76 -8.19
CA THR A 127 5.16 -5.52 -7.14
C THR A 127 6.40 -4.77 -6.65
N PRO A 128 7.02 -5.17 -5.52
CA PRO A 128 8.26 -4.57 -5.04
C PRO A 128 9.43 -4.72 -6.03
N GLN A 129 9.35 -5.70 -6.93
CA GLN A 129 10.32 -5.93 -8.01
C GLN A 129 10.09 -5.00 -9.22
N GLY A 130 9.10 -4.11 -9.16
CA GLY A 130 8.80 -3.15 -10.23
C GLY A 130 8.00 -3.73 -11.40
N GLN A 131 7.41 -4.92 -11.26
CA GLN A 131 6.55 -5.49 -12.30
C GLN A 131 5.12 -4.98 -12.15
N ARG A 132 4.55 -4.42 -13.23
CA ARG A 132 3.12 -4.04 -13.25
C ARG A 132 2.27 -5.29 -13.33
N VAL A 133 1.49 -5.55 -12.29
CA VAL A 133 0.63 -6.74 -12.16
C VAL A 133 -0.84 -6.45 -12.39
N HIS A 134 -1.25 -5.20 -12.22
CA HIS A 134 -2.65 -4.82 -12.41
C HIS A 134 -2.80 -3.36 -12.83
N ARG A 135 -3.96 -3.04 -13.39
CA ARG A 135 -4.34 -1.68 -13.78
C ARG A 135 -5.80 -1.45 -13.41
N ILE A 136 -6.04 -0.37 -12.67
CA ILE A 136 -7.36 0.14 -12.32
C ILE A 136 -7.56 1.43 -13.10
N GLN A 137 -8.74 1.63 -13.67
CA GLN A 137 -9.06 2.84 -14.41
C GLN A 137 -10.50 3.24 -14.20
N GLY A 138 -10.79 4.52 -14.36
CA GLY A 138 -12.14 5.03 -14.24
C GLY A 138 -12.24 6.48 -14.68
N GLN A 139 -13.47 6.97 -14.64
CA GLN A 139 -13.79 8.34 -14.96
C GLN A 139 -14.95 8.82 -14.09
N GLU A 140 -14.88 10.07 -13.67
CA GLU A 140 -15.97 10.75 -12.97
C GLU A 140 -16.43 11.96 -13.78
N LYS A 141 -17.75 12.15 -13.87
CA LYS A 141 -18.35 13.28 -14.57
C LYS A 141 -18.92 14.27 -13.57
N VAL A 142 -18.59 15.54 -13.78
CA VAL A 142 -19.04 16.67 -12.98
C VAL A 142 -19.80 17.62 -13.91
N SER A 143 -20.94 18.12 -13.45
CA SER A 143 -21.69 19.11 -14.21
C SER A 143 -21.03 20.48 -14.15
N GLY A 144 -21.04 21.19 -15.28
CA GLY A 144 -20.40 22.48 -15.43
C GLY A 144 -19.04 22.40 -16.11
N THR A 145 -18.54 23.57 -16.49
CA THR A 145 -17.24 23.78 -17.14
C THR A 145 -16.62 25.05 -16.57
N GLY A 146 -15.29 25.13 -16.52
CA GLY A 146 -14.56 26.34 -16.16
C GLY A 146 -13.36 26.55 -17.07
N THR A 147 -12.71 27.71 -16.95
CA THR A 147 -11.48 28.05 -17.69
C THR A 147 -10.43 26.95 -17.58
N GLU A 148 -10.26 26.44 -16.36
CA GLU A 148 -9.46 25.24 -16.08
C GLU A 148 -10.42 24.10 -15.68
N PRO A 149 -10.37 22.91 -16.30
CA PRO A 149 -11.28 21.80 -15.97
C PRO A 149 -11.31 21.48 -14.48
N TRP A 150 -10.16 21.52 -13.80
CA TRP A 150 -10.06 21.23 -12.36
C TRP A 150 -10.78 22.23 -11.44
N SER A 151 -11.12 23.42 -11.94
CA SER A 151 -11.78 24.47 -11.14
C SER A 151 -13.19 24.08 -10.70
N VAL A 152 -13.91 23.29 -11.51
CA VAL A 152 -15.29 22.87 -11.23
C VAL A 152 -15.39 21.52 -10.52
N VAL A 153 -14.29 20.76 -10.44
CA VAL A 153 -14.27 19.42 -9.81
C VAL A 153 -14.38 19.56 -8.28
N PRO A 154 -15.46 19.11 -7.62
CA PRO A 154 -15.58 19.22 -6.17
C PRO A 154 -14.68 18.20 -5.45
N THR A 155 -14.38 18.48 -4.18
CA THR A 155 -13.66 17.55 -3.29
C THR A 155 -14.34 16.18 -3.24
N ALA A 156 -15.67 16.13 -3.21
CA ALA A 156 -16.44 14.90 -3.18
C ALA A 156 -16.15 13.97 -4.37
N THR A 157 -15.83 14.50 -5.55
CA THR A 157 -15.43 13.69 -6.71
C THR A 157 -14.11 12.99 -6.45
N MET A 158 -13.16 13.65 -5.80
CA MET A 158 -11.89 13.02 -5.42
C MET A 158 -12.11 11.94 -4.35
N ASP A 159 -13.02 12.18 -3.41
CA ASP A 159 -13.37 11.19 -2.39
C ASP A 159 -13.99 9.93 -3.03
N GLN A 160 -14.89 10.12 -4.00
CA GLN A 160 -15.50 9.04 -4.79
C GLN A 160 -14.45 8.22 -5.56
N ILE A 161 -13.47 8.88 -6.18
CA ILE A 161 -12.38 8.21 -6.89
C ILE A 161 -11.55 7.36 -5.92
N ALA A 162 -11.16 7.90 -4.77
CA ALA A 162 -10.42 7.12 -3.75
C ALA A 162 -11.19 5.87 -3.33
N ASP A 163 -12.48 6.02 -3.01
CA ASP A 163 -13.33 4.90 -2.61
C ASP A 163 -13.46 3.86 -3.73
N SER A 164 -13.63 4.31 -4.97
CA SER A 164 -13.72 3.45 -6.15
C SER A 164 -12.45 2.63 -6.37
N VAL A 165 -11.28 3.28 -6.28
CA VAL A 165 -9.98 2.62 -6.49
C VAL A 165 -9.69 1.59 -5.42
N LEU A 166 -9.96 1.90 -4.15
CA LEU A 166 -9.77 0.95 -3.06
C LEU A 166 -10.67 -0.28 -3.20
N ARG A 167 -11.95 -0.08 -3.58
CA ARG A 167 -12.86 -1.21 -3.86
C ARG A 167 -12.40 -2.07 -5.03
N GLN A 168 -11.97 -1.43 -6.12
CA GLN A 168 -11.47 -2.16 -7.30
C GLN A 168 -10.20 -2.95 -6.99
N TYR A 169 -9.27 -2.34 -6.25
CA TYR A 169 -8.08 -3.03 -5.76
C TYR A 169 -8.44 -4.22 -4.86
N ALA A 170 -9.36 -4.02 -3.91
CA ALA A 170 -9.81 -5.07 -3.01
C ALA A 170 -10.47 -6.25 -3.75
N SER A 171 -11.33 -5.93 -4.74
CA SER A 171 -11.98 -6.92 -5.58
C SER A 171 -10.98 -7.71 -6.42
N TRP A 172 -9.93 -7.07 -6.94
CA TRP A 172 -8.87 -7.77 -7.66
C TRP A 172 -8.08 -8.72 -6.73
N ARG A 173 -7.82 -8.27 -5.49
CA ARG A 173 -7.10 -9.06 -4.47
C ARG A 173 -7.89 -10.26 -3.95
N SER A 174 -9.21 -10.28 -4.09
CA SER A 174 -10.03 -11.43 -3.70
C SER A 174 -10.15 -12.49 -4.81
N THR A 175 -9.82 -12.15 -6.06
CA THR A 175 -9.91 -13.07 -7.21
C THR A 175 -8.57 -13.58 -7.70
N SER A 176 -7.46 -13.09 -7.16
CA SER A 176 -6.09 -13.36 -7.63
C SER A 176 -5.26 -14.14 -6.63
#